data_AF-A0A351MBQ1-F1
#
_entry.id   AF-A0A351MBQ1-F1
#
_cell.length_a   1.000
_cell.length_b   1.000
_cell.length_c   1.000
_cell.angle_alpha   90.00
_cell.angle_beta   90.00
_cell.angle_gamma   90.00
#
_symmetry.space_group_name_H-M   'P 1'
#
loop_
_entity.id
_entity.type
_entity.pdbx_description
1 polymer ?
#
loop_
_entity_poly.entity_id
_entity_poly.type
_entity_poly.pdbx_seq_one_letter_code
_entity_poly.pdbx_strand_id
1 'polypeptide(L)'
;MRATPEQEAVLRRAAEVAHKSLTDFILDSACLAAEQTLLDQRLFMVSGSQYQALMDLLERPEQANDGLRDLFSRKAPWDAK
;
A
#
# COMPACT_ATOMS: atom_id res chain seq x y z
N MET A 1 4.78 -24.85 4.35
CA MET A 1 5.85 -23.98 4.91
C MET A 1 6.57 -24.75 6.02
N ARG A 2 7.85 -24.47 6.28
CA ARG A 2 8.60 -25.10 7.37
C ARG A 2 9.21 -24.00 8.23
N ALA A 3 8.77 -23.90 9.48
CA ALA A 3 9.31 -22.97 10.47
C ALA A 3 10.50 -23.63 11.19
N THR A 4 11.44 -22.83 11.69
CA THR A 4 12.42 -23.33 12.66
C THR A 4 11.72 -23.64 13.99
N PRO A 5 12.29 -24.51 14.85
CA PRO A 5 11.71 -24.82 16.15
C PRO A 5 11.48 -23.58 17.03
N GLU A 6 12.38 -22.60 16.95
CA GLU A 6 12.27 -21.33 17.67
C GLU A 6 11.10 -20.49 17.14
N GLN A 7 10.94 -20.38 15.82
CA GLN A 7 9.79 -19.70 15.21
C GLN A 7 8.48 -20.37 15.58
N GLU A 8 8.43 -21.70 15.56
CA GLU A 8 7.23 -22.44 15.96
C GLU A 8 6.88 -22.19 17.44
N ALA A 9 7.86 -22.18 18.33
CA ALA A 9 7.65 -21.92 19.76
C ALA A 9 7.03 -20.53 19.99
N VAL A 10 7.54 -19.49 19.32
CA VAL A 10 7.01 -18.13 19.40
C VAL A 10 5.59 -18.06 18.85
N LEU A 11 5.34 -18.64 17.67
CA LEU A 11 4.00 -18.64 17.05
C LEU A 11 2.97 -19.39 17.89
N ARG A 12 3.35 -20.53 18.48
CA ARG A 12 2.48 -21.32 19.34
C ARG A 12 2.12 -20.54 20.62
N ARG A 13 3.10 -19.86 21.22
CA ARG A 13 2.85 -18.98 22.37
C ARG A 13 1.92 -17.81 22.03
N ALA A 14 2.09 -17.19 20.86
CA ALA A 14 1.21 -16.13 20.40
C ALA A 14 -0.23 -16.61 20.17
N ALA A 15 -0.39 -17.80 19.58
CA ALA A 15 -1.69 -18.43 19.39
C ALA A 15 -2.40 -18.74 20.72
N GLU A 16 -1.66 -19.22 21.73
CA GLU A 16 -2.19 -19.44 23.09
C GLU A 16 -2.72 -18.14 23.71
N VAL A 17 -1.94 -17.06 23.65
CA VAL A 17 -2.35 -15.74 24.16
C VAL A 17 -3.57 -15.20 23.43
N ALA A 18 -3.68 -15.48 22.12
CA ALA A 18 -4.83 -15.10 21.30
C ALA A 18 -6.03 -16.05 21.46
N HIS A 19 -5.93 -17.11 22.27
CA HIS A 19 -6.94 -18.16 22.42
C HIS A 19 -7.36 -18.82 21.08
N LYS A 20 -6.39 -19.03 20.18
CA LYS A 20 -6.60 -19.63 18.86
C LYS A 20 -5.76 -20.88 18.67
N SER A 21 -6.16 -21.74 17.75
CA SER A 21 -5.24 -22.79 17.28
C SER A 21 -4.06 -22.15 16.54
N LEU A 22 -2.92 -22.86 16.48
CA LEU A 22 -1.75 -22.38 15.74
C LEU A 22 -2.08 -22.11 14.26
N THR A 23 -2.91 -22.96 13.65
CA THR A 23 -3.34 -22.80 12.26
C THR A 23 -4.19 -21.55 12.07
N ASP A 24 -5.19 -21.34 12.93
CA ASP A 24 -6.07 -20.17 12.84
C ASP A 24 -5.28 -18.88 13.06
N PHE A 25 -4.37 -18.88 14.03
CA PHE A 25 -3.49 -17.73 14.29
C PHE A 25 -2.63 -17.38 13.07
N ILE A 26 -2.03 -18.37 12.42
CA ILE A 26 -1.20 -18.16 11.23
C ILE A 26 -2.03 -17.65 10.06
N LEU A 27 -3.21 -18.24 9.81
CA LEU A 27 -4.08 -17.82 8.71
C LEU A 27 -4.57 -16.39 8.88
N ASP A 28 -5.05 -16.03 10.07
CA ASP A 28 -5.51 -14.68 10.37
C ASP A 28 -4.37 -13.65 10.24
N SER A 29 -3.20 -13.98 10.78
CA SER A 29 -2.02 -13.11 10.71
C SER A 29 -1.56 -12.90 9.26
N ALA A 30 -1.57 -13.96 8.44
CA ALA A 30 -1.20 -13.88 7.04
C ALA A 30 -2.23 -13.08 6.22
N CYS A 31 -3.53 -13.24 6.50
CA CYS A 31 -4.59 -12.47 5.86
C CYS A 31 -4.45 -10.98 6.18
N LEU A 32 -4.29 -10.64 7.46
CA LEU A 32 -4.08 -9.26 7.90
C LEU A 32 -2.85 -8.63 7.24
N ALA A 33 -1.74 -9.35 7.17
CA ALA A 33 -0.53 -8.87 6.50
C ALA A 33 -0.74 -8.66 4.99
N ALA A 34 -1.49 -9.53 4.34
CA ALA A 34 -1.84 -9.38 2.93
C ALA A 34 -2.74 -8.16 2.70
N GLU A 35 -3.76 -7.96 3.53
CA GLU A 35 -4.64 -6.79 3.49
C GLU A 35 -3.87 -5.49 3.67
N GLN A 36 -3.00 -5.41 4.70
CA GLN A 36 -2.15 -4.24 4.93
C GLN A 36 -1.26 -3.97 3.72
N THR A 37 -0.64 -5.00 3.14
CA THR A 37 0.23 -4.85 1.97
C THR A 37 -0.53 -4.34 0.74
N LEU A 38 -1.77 -4.79 0.54
CA LEU A 38 -2.62 -4.34 -0.56
C LEU A 38 -3.13 -2.90 -0.33
N LEU A 39 -3.41 -2.53 0.92
CA LEU A 39 -3.86 -1.19 1.30
C LEU A 39 -2.72 -0.16 1.26
N ASP A 40 -1.50 -0.54 1.62
CA ASP A 40 -0.32 0.33 1.56
C ASP A 40 -0.01 0.78 0.12
N GLN A 41 -0.48 0.06 -0.92
CA GLN A 41 -0.38 0.52 -2.31
C GLN A 41 -1.38 1.63 -2.67
N ARG A 42 -2.37 1.90 -1.81
CA ARG A 42 -3.46 2.85 -2.08
C ARG A 42 -3.45 4.04 -1.11
N LEU A 43 -2.90 3.87 0.09
CA LEU A 43 -2.89 4.89 1.14
C LEU A 43 -1.50 5.51 1.30
N PHE A 44 -1.36 6.75 0.87
CA PHE A 44 -0.15 7.54 1.10
C PHE A 44 -0.26 8.27 2.44
N MET A 45 0.48 7.80 3.44
CA MET A 45 0.59 8.49 4.72
C MET A 45 1.55 9.68 4.57
N VAL A 46 1.03 10.90 4.75
CA VAL A 46 1.80 12.15 4.62
C VAL A 46 1.71 12.98 5.90
N SER A 47 2.66 13.88 6.13
CA SER A 47 2.56 14.84 7.24
C SER A 47 1.38 15.80 7.01
N GLY A 48 0.88 16.42 8.08
CA GLY A 48 -0.18 17.44 7.96
C GLY A 48 0.22 18.61 7.04
N SER A 49 1.50 19.00 7.02
CA SER A 49 2.01 20.03 6.12
C SER A 49 2.00 19.61 4.64
N GLN A 50 2.36 18.35 4.34
CA GLN A 50 2.29 17.81 2.99
C GLN A 50 0.83 17.67 2.52
N TYR A 51 -0.08 17.28 3.43
CA TYR A 51 -1.50 17.25 3.16
C TYR A 51 -2.04 18.64 2.80
N GLN A 52 -1.73 19.67 3.60
CA GLN A 52 -2.18 21.04 3.31
C GLN A 52 -1.61 21.55 1.99
N ALA A 53 -0.32 21.32 1.72
CA ALA A 53 0.30 21.70 0.45
C ALA A 53 -0.39 21.03 -0.76
N LEU A 54 -0.82 19.78 -0.62
CA LEU A 54 -1.60 19.09 -1.65
C LEU A 54 -2.99 19.71 -1.82
N MET A 55 -3.70 20.01 -0.74
CA MET A 55 -5.02 20.66 -0.82
C MET A 55 -4.93 22.02 -1.49
N ASP A 56 -3.95 22.84 -1.10
CA ASP A 56 -3.69 24.15 -1.72
C ASP A 56 -3.38 24.02 -3.22
N LEU A 57 -2.75 22.93 -3.66
CA LEU A 57 -2.51 22.67 -5.08
C LEU A 57 -3.79 22.28 -5.83
N LEU A 58 -4.67 21.50 -5.20
CA LEU A 58 -5.94 21.05 -5.80
C LEU A 58 -6.96 22.18 -5.90
N GLU A 59 -6.93 23.15 -4.99
CA GLU A 59 -7.82 24.32 -5.01
C GLU A 59 -7.40 25.41 -6.00
N ARG A 60 -6.16 25.37 -6.50
CA ARG A 60 -5.68 26.35 -7.46
C ARG A 60 -6.30 26.11 -8.84
N PRO A 61 -6.60 27.19 -9.60
CA PRO A 61 -7.03 27.05 -10.98
C PRO A 61 -5.93 26.38 -11.81
N GLU A 62 -6.33 25.73 -12.90
CA GLU A 62 -5.41 25.07 -13.80
C GLU A 62 -4.39 26.07 -14.36
N GLN A 63 -3.12 25.65 -14.33
CA GLN A 63 -2.02 26.45 -14.84
C GLN A 63 -1.54 25.86 -16.15
N ALA A 64 -1.15 26.73 -17.09
CA ALA A 64 -0.51 26.28 -18.32
C ALA A 64 0.76 25.48 -17.98
N ASN A 65 0.83 24.25 -18.50
CA ASN A 65 1.98 23.38 -18.34
C ASN A 65 2.49 22.97 -19.72
N ASP A 66 3.55 23.65 -20.19
CA ASP A 66 4.13 23.43 -21.51
C ASP A 66 4.62 21.99 -21.70
N GLY A 67 5.08 21.33 -20.63
CA GLY A 67 5.45 19.92 -20.65
C GLY A 67 4.25 18.99 -20.89
N LEU A 68 3.10 19.27 -20.29
CA LEU A 68 1.86 18.53 -20.59
C LEU A 68 1.37 18.82 -22.00
N ARG A 69 1.47 20.07 -22.48
CA ARG A 69 1.13 20.42 -23.86
C ARG A 69 1.98 19.65 -24.87
N ASP A 70 3.29 19.60 -24.65
CA ASP A 70 4.21 18.82 -25.48
C ASP A 70 3.89 17.32 -25.39
N LEU A 71 3.67 16.78 -24.18
CA LEU A 71 3.30 15.36 -23.99
C LEU A 71 2.04 14.99 -24.77
N PHE A 72 0.97 15.78 -24.70
CA PHE A 72 -0.27 15.52 -25.42
C PHE A 72 -0.19 15.77 -26.93
N SER A 73 0.82 16.52 -27.40
CA SER A 73 1.07 16.71 -28.84
C SER A 73 1.75 15.51 -29.50
N ARG A 74 2.39 14.64 -28.70
CA ARG A 74 3.08 13.44 -29.20
C ARG A 74 2.07 12.35 -29.54
N LYS A 75 2.27 11.67 -30.66
CA LYS A 75 1.47 10.48 -31.01
C LYS A 75 1.67 9.43 -29.92
N ALA A 76 0.57 8.92 -29.36
CA ALA A 76 0.68 7.91 -28.32
C ALA A 76 1.34 6.65 -28.88
N PRO A 77 2.22 5.98 -28.13
CA PRO A 77 2.98 4.83 -28.63
C PRO A 77 2.10 3.63 -29.03
N TRP A 78 0.83 3.62 -28.63
CA TRP A 78 -0.17 2.61 -29.01
C TRP A 78 -1.05 3.00 -30.21
N ASP A 79 -0.96 4.24 -30.72
CA ASP A 79 -1.72 4.71 -31.89
C ASP A 79 -0.99 4.43 -33.22
N ALA A 80 0.21 3.86 -33.16
CA ALA A 80 0.91 3.34 -34.33
C ALA A 80 0.41 1.92 -34.63
N LYS A 81 -0.80 1.83 -35.19
CA LYS A 81 -1.15 0.74 -36.12
C LYS A 81 -1.00 1.24 -37.55
#